data_AF-J0GW25-F1
#
_entry.id   AF-J0GW25-F1
#
_cell.length_a   1.000
_cell.length_b   1.000
_cell.length_c   1.000
_cell.angle_alpha   90.00
_cell.angle_beta   90.00
_cell.angle_gamma   90.00
#
_symmetry.space_group_name_H-M   'P 1'
#
loop_
_entity.id
_entity.type
_entity.pdbx_description
1 polymer ?
#
loop_
_entity_poly.entity_id
_entity_poly.type
_entity_poly.pdbx_seq_one_letter_code
_entity_poly.pdbx_strand_id
1 'polypeptide(L)'
;MGGGSGGSWSRLGDIRSLEEKAKQALQGGKRNVFISFATEDMDEVNLLRAHAKNENSDIEFNDHSVREPYNSDRAAYIKEKISERIQRSSVCVVYVSDSTKQSNWVTWEVEESLRQGKKVIGVHPRGKAPASNPDWVSRHGIKLVNWSDLPKELK
;
A
#
# COMPACT_ATOMS: atom_id res chain seq x y z
N MET A 1 45.78 28.76 40.25
CA MET A 1 45.15 27.66 41.01
C MET A 1 43.70 27.55 40.56
N GLY A 2 43.40 26.69 39.60
CA GLY A 2 42.04 26.50 39.07
C GLY A 2 41.93 25.06 38.60
N GLY A 3 41.19 24.25 39.38
CA GLY A 3 41.09 22.80 39.23
C GLY A 3 40.37 22.38 37.95
N GLY A 4 40.79 21.23 37.42
CA GLY A 4 40.20 20.61 36.25
C GLY A 4 38.80 20.04 36.51
N SER A 5 38.03 19.95 35.43
CA SER A 5 36.88 19.04 35.36
C SER A 5 37.06 18.19 34.11
N GLY A 6 37.46 16.94 34.33
CA GLY A 6 37.54 15.91 33.32
C GLY A 6 36.15 15.47 32.90
N GLY A 7 35.81 15.72 31.64
CA GLY A 7 34.63 15.17 30.97
C GLY A 7 35.05 14.04 30.04
N SER A 8 34.84 12.82 30.49
CA SER A 8 35.08 11.53 29.82
C SER A 8 34.72 11.54 28.32
N TRP A 9 35.73 11.27 27.47
CA TRP A 9 35.64 11.07 26.01
C TRP A 9 34.97 9.74 25.60
N SER A 10 34.11 9.17 26.45
CA SER A 10 33.47 7.88 26.20
C SER A 10 32.10 8.07 25.56
N ARG A 11 32.03 8.27 24.23
CA ARG A 11 30.78 8.10 23.45
C ARG A 11 30.91 8.09 21.91
N LEU A 12 32.08 7.78 21.35
CA LEU A 12 32.27 7.73 19.88
C LEU A 12 31.97 6.36 19.25
N GLY A 13 31.74 5.31 20.05
CA GLY A 13 31.36 3.97 19.55
C GLY A 13 29.88 3.83 19.19
N ASP A 14 29.01 4.60 19.86
CA ASP A 14 27.55 4.49 19.70
C ASP A 14 27.04 5.10 18.38
N ILE A 15 27.77 6.04 17.79
CA ILE A 15 27.28 6.80 16.62
C ILE A 15 27.18 5.91 15.39
N ARG A 16 28.15 5.01 15.14
CA ARG A 16 28.11 4.11 13.97
C ARG A 16 26.99 3.08 14.07
N SER A 17 26.79 2.51 15.26
CA SER A 17 25.68 1.58 15.52
C SER A 17 24.32 2.28 15.50
N LEU A 18 24.24 3.55 15.88
CA LEU A 18 23.04 4.37 15.73
C LEU A 18 22.79 4.75 14.27
N GLU A 19 23.82 5.07 13.49
CA GLU A 19 23.73 5.34 12.05
C GLU A 19 23.39 4.07 11.26
N GLU A 20 23.93 2.91 11.61
CA GLU A 20 23.57 1.63 11.00
C GLU A 20 22.17 1.17 11.39
N LYS A 21 21.75 1.35 12.65
CA LYS A 21 20.36 1.12 13.07
C LYS A 21 19.40 2.10 12.43
N ALA A 22 19.78 3.38 12.29
CA ALA A 22 18.99 4.38 11.59
C ALA A 22 18.93 4.05 10.09
N LYS A 23 20.05 3.69 9.46
CA LYS A 23 20.08 3.21 8.06
C LYS A 23 19.31 1.91 7.87
N GLN A 24 19.30 0.97 8.82
CA GLN A 24 18.47 -0.25 8.75
C GLN A 24 16.98 0.04 8.96
N ALA A 25 16.64 0.94 9.90
CA ALA A 25 15.28 1.42 10.10
C ALA A 25 14.77 2.26 8.90
N LEU A 26 15.66 2.98 8.23
CA LEU A 26 15.40 3.73 7.00
C LEU A 26 15.50 2.85 5.73
N GLN A 27 16.19 1.70 5.78
CA GLN A 27 16.25 0.69 4.71
C GLN A 27 14.95 -0.14 4.64
N GLY A 28 14.13 -0.16 5.69
CA GLY A 28 12.71 -0.51 5.61
C GLY A 28 11.90 0.59 4.93
N GLY A 29 12.40 1.08 3.80
CA GLY A 29 11.99 2.34 3.17
C GLY A 29 10.49 2.44 2.94
N LYS A 30 9.97 3.65 3.12
CA LYS A 30 8.64 4.09 2.66
C LYS A 30 8.36 3.51 1.27
N ARG A 31 7.44 2.54 1.18
CA ARG A 31 7.04 1.93 -0.09
C ARG A 31 5.82 2.67 -0.62
N ASN A 32 5.91 3.17 -1.85
CA ASN A 32 4.76 3.72 -2.55
C ASN A 32 3.77 2.57 -2.83
N VAL A 33 2.64 2.57 -2.13
CA VAL A 33 1.58 1.58 -2.32
C VAL A 33 0.49 2.19 -3.18
N PHE A 34 0.10 1.53 -4.26
CA PHE A 34 -1.14 1.82 -5.00
C PHE A 34 -2.29 1.03 -4.37
N ILE A 35 -3.43 1.67 -4.10
CA ILE A 35 -4.61 0.99 -3.55
C ILE A 35 -5.77 0.99 -4.56
N SER A 36 -6.22 -0.20 -4.92
CA SER A 36 -7.41 -0.47 -5.73
C SER A 36 -8.58 -0.89 -4.85
N PHE A 37 -9.77 -0.32 -5.06
CA PHE A 37 -10.98 -0.66 -4.30
C PHE A 37 -12.23 -0.34 -5.12
N ALA A 38 -13.36 -0.99 -4.81
CA ALA A 38 -14.63 -0.65 -5.42
C ALA A 38 -15.15 0.68 -4.85
N THR A 39 -15.83 1.50 -5.65
CA THR A 39 -16.34 2.80 -5.22
C THR A 39 -17.26 2.69 -4.00
N GLU A 40 -18.00 1.59 -3.89
CA GLU A 40 -18.88 1.23 -2.78
C GLU A 40 -18.15 1.08 -1.45
N ASP A 41 -16.84 0.78 -1.48
CA ASP A 41 -16.02 0.55 -0.30
C ASP A 41 -15.25 1.80 0.17
N MET A 42 -15.51 2.96 -0.45
CA MET A 42 -14.77 4.20 -0.21
C MET A 42 -14.71 4.60 1.27
N ASP A 43 -15.82 4.51 1.99
CA ASP A 43 -15.88 4.89 3.41
C ASP A 43 -15.00 3.97 4.27
N GLU A 44 -15.04 2.67 4.03
CA GLU A 44 -14.24 1.69 4.78
C GLU A 44 -12.75 1.88 4.49
N VAL A 45 -12.38 2.06 3.22
CA VAL A 45 -11.00 2.31 2.81
C VAL A 45 -10.48 3.63 3.40
N ASN A 46 -11.33 4.66 3.52
CA ASN A 46 -10.97 5.92 4.14
C ASN A 46 -10.69 5.78 5.65
N LEU A 47 -11.44 4.94 6.36
CA LEU A 47 -11.16 4.61 7.76
C LEU A 47 -9.82 3.88 7.90
N LEU A 48 -9.60 2.86 7.08
CA LEU A 48 -8.34 2.09 7.06
C LEU A 48 -7.12 2.98 6.73
N ARG A 49 -7.31 3.95 5.84
CA ARG A 49 -6.33 5.01 5.52
C ARG A 49 -6.01 5.87 6.74
N ALA A 50 -7.03 6.35 7.46
CA ALA A 50 -6.82 7.18 8.64
C ALA A 50 -5.97 6.45 9.68
N HIS A 51 -6.22 5.15 9.86
CA HIS A 51 -5.39 4.29 10.71
C HIS A 51 -3.95 4.15 10.18
N ALA A 52 -3.75 3.87 8.89
CA ALA A 52 -2.41 3.67 8.33
C ALA A 52 -1.55 4.94 8.29
N LYS A 53 -2.16 6.13 8.12
CA LYS A 53 -1.44 7.41 8.19
C LYS A 53 -0.88 7.70 9.59
N ASN A 54 -1.60 7.30 10.64
CA ASN A 54 -1.10 7.39 12.01
C ASN A 54 0.10 6.46 12.25
N GLU A 55 0.26 5.42 11.43
CA GLU A 55 1.34 4.43 11.51
C GLU A 55 2.52 4.72 10.54
N ASN A 56 2.61 5.93 9.97
CA ASN A 56 3.74 6.39 9.17
C ASN A 56 3.96 5.65 7.82
N SER A 57 2.90 5.09 7.22
CA SER A 57 2.97 4.45 5.90
C SER A 57 2.73 5.47 4.78
N ASP A 58 3.71 5.69 3.89
CA ASP A 58 3.58 6.51 2.67
C ASP A 58 2.74 5.77 1.61
N ILE A 59 1.44 5.71 1.85
CA ILE A 59 0.47 5.07 0.95
C ILE A 59 0.00 6.11 -0.09
N GLU A 60 0.25 5.85 -1.38
CA GLU A 60 -0.22 6.69 -2.48
C GLU A 60 -1.61 6.22 -2.92
N PHE A 61 -2.63 6.97 -2.50
CA PHE A 61 -4.01 6.65 -2.85
C PHE A 61 -4.32 7.09 -4.27
N ASN A 62 -4.90 6.18 -5.04
CA ASN A 62 -5.62 6.59 -6.23
C ASN A 62 -7.03 6.99 -5.81
N ASP A 63 -7.30 8.28 -5.85
CA ASP A 63 -8.63 8.80 -5.62
C ASP A 63 -9.46 8.53 -6.87
N HIS A 64 -10.10 7.36 -6.94
CA HIS A 64 -11.15 7.05 -7.91
C HIS A 64 -12.43 7.88 -7.65
N SER A 65 -12.26 9.14 -7.27
CA SER A 65 -13.22 10.25 -7.33
C SER A 65 -13.99 10.34 -8.65
N VAL A 66 -13.53 9.63 -9.67
CA VAL A 66 -14.16 9.57 -10.97
C VAL A 66 -15.19 8.43 -10.95
N ARG A 67 -16.43 8.77 -10.54
CA ARG A 67 -17.66 7.96 -10.67
C ARG A 67 -18.01 7.63 -12.14
N GLU A 68 -17.05 7.71 -13.05
CA GLU A 68 -17.26 7.50 -14.47
C GLU A 68 -17.35 6.01 -14.77
N PRO A 69 -18.33 5.59 -15.58
CA PRO A 69 -18.43 4.21 -16.04
C PRO A 69 -17.14 3.74 -16.73
N TYR A 70 -16.81 2.47 -16.53
CA TYR A 70 -15.68 1.81 -17.18
C TYR A 70 -15.71 1.90 -18.72
N ASN A 71 -16.91 2.02 -19.30
CA ASN A 71 -17.14 2.12 -20.74
C ASN A 71 -17.43 3.56 -21.24
N SER A 72 -17.02 4.59 -20.48
CA SER A 72 -17.16 5.99 -20.89
C SER A 72 -16.08 6.42 -21.89
N ASP A 73 -16.32 7.49 -22.66
CA ASP A 73 -15.31 8.10 -23.55
C ASP A 73 -14.05 8.54 -22.81
N ARG A 74 -14.18 8.82 -21.51
CA ARG A 74 -13.07 9.21 -20.61
C ARG A 74 -12.28 8.03 -20.08
N ALA A 75 -12.75 6.79 -20.26
CA ALA A 75 -12.12 5.61 -19.69
C ALA A 75 -10.68 5.43 -20.15
N ALA A 76 -10.36 5.74 -21.41
CA ALA A 76 -8.99 5.66 -21.93
C ALA A 76 -8.03 6.59 -21.18
N TYR A 77 -8.43 7.85 -20.99
CA TYR A 77 -7.65 8.84 -20.25
C TYR A 77 -7.49 8.44 -18.77
N ILE A 78 -8.55 7.94 -18.14
CA ILE A 78 -8.52 7.47 -16.75
C ILE A 78 -7.56 6.28 -16.62
N LYS A 79 -7.63 5.30 -17.52
CA LYS A 79 -6.73 4.13 -17.57
C LYS A 79 -5.26 4.55 -17.70
N GLU A 80 -4.96 5.51 -18.59
CA GLU A 80 -3.60 6.05 -18.73
C GLU A 80 -3.09 6.63 -17.40
N LYS A 81 -3.92 7.45 -16.74
CA LYS A 81 -3.57 8.07 -15.45
C LYS A 81 -3.46 7.09 -14.30
N ILE A 82 -4.20 5.99 -14.32
CA ILE A 82 -4.04 4.91 -13.35
C ILE A 82 -2.76 4.12 -13.63
N SER A 83 -2.47 3.80 -14.90
CA SER A 83 -1.28 3.09 -15.32
C SER A 83 0.00 3.83 -14.91
N GLU A 84 0.05 5.15 -15.09
CA GLU A 84 1.15 6.01 -14.61
C GLU A 84 1.35 5.92 -13.08
N ARG A 85 0.27 5.82 -12.29
CA ARG A 85 0.33 5.70 -10.83
C ARG A 85 0.81 4.33 -10.40
N ILE A 86 0.28 3.27 -11.02
CA ILE A 86 0.74 1.90 -10.81
C ILE A 86 2.25 1.82 -11.09
N GLN A 87 2.72 2.48 -12.16
CA GLN A 87 4.13 2.51 -12.53
C GLN A 87 5.01 3.10 -11.43
N ARG A 88 4.57 4.16 -10.75
CA ARG A 88 5.26 4.83 -9.64
C ARG A 88 5.17 4.07 -8.31
N SER A 89 4.20 3.18 -8.19
CA SER A 89 4.04 2.32 -7.01
C SER A 89 5.01 1.14 -7.03
N SER A 90 5.40 0.69 -5.85
CA SER A 90 6.19 -0.54 -5.66
C SER A 90 5.29 -1.78 -5.59
N VAL A 91 4.06 -1.61 -5.12
CA VAL A 91 3.12 -2.69 -4.81
C VAL A 91 1.69 -2.19 -5.01
N CYS A 92 0.85 -3.05 -5.57
CA CYS A 92 -0.57 -2.85 -5.68
C CYS A 92 -1.28 -3.61 -4.55
N VAL A 93 -2.09 -2.90 -3.78
CA VAL A 93 -2.90 -3.44 -2.70
C VAL A 93 -4.36 -3.31 -3.12
N VAL A 94 -5.11 -4.40 -3.05
CA VAL A 94 -6.49 -4.44 -3.51
C VAL A 94 -7.38 -4.68 -2.32
N TYR A 95 -8.30 -3.76 -2.04
CA TYR A 95 -9.35 -3.98 -1.07
C TYR A 95 -10.37 -4.98 -1.62
N VAL A 96 -10.46 -6.14 -0.98
CA VAL A 96 -11.32 -7.24 -1.43
C VAL A 96 -12.55 -7.31 -0.53
N SER A 97 -13.67 -6.89 -1.11
CA SER A 97 -15.02 -7.02 -0.56
C SER A 97 -15.90 -7.83 -1.52
N ASP A 98 -17.17 -8.00 -1.17
CA ASP A 98 -18.16 -8.57 -2.09
C ASP A 98 -18.47 -7.63 -3.28
N SER A 99 -18.32 -6.32 -3.10
CA SER A 99 -18.47 -5.30 -4.16
C SER A 99 -17.33 -5.38 -5.17
N THR A 100 -16.10 -5.67 -4.71
CA THR A 100 -14.89 -5.78 -5.55
C THR A 100 -15.05 -6.78 -6.69
N LYS A 101 -15.79 -7.87 -6.48
CA LYS A 101 -16.00 -8.92 -7.50
C LYS A 101 -16.67 -8.40 -8.77
N GLN A 102 -17.50 -7.38 -8.64
CA GLN A 102 -18.31 -6.84 -9.74
C GLN A 102 -17.62 -5.66 -10.42
N SER A 103 -16.49 -5.18 -9.87
CA SER A 103 -15.80 -4.01 -10.38
C SER A 103 -14.87 -4.35 -11.54
N ASN A 104 -15.27 -3.94 -12.74
CA ASN A 104 -14.43 -3.99 -13.94
C ASN A 104 -13.18 -3.11 -13.80
N TRP A 105 -13.28 -2.01 -13.04
CA TRP A 105 -12.15 -1.12 -12.75
C TRP A 105 -11.09 -1.85 -11.91
N VAL A 106 -11.49 -2.47 -10.80
CA VAL A 106 -10.56 -3.21 -9.94
C VAL A 106 -9.94 -4.39 -10.68
N THR A 107 -10.74 -5.13 -11.44
CA THR A 107 -10.22 -6.24 -12.25
C THR A 107 -9.17 -5.75 -13.25
N TRP A 108 -9.43 -4.65 -13.95
CA TRP A 108 -8.47 -4.06 -14.89
C TRP A 108 -7.20 -3.55 -14.19
N GLU A 109 -7.32 -2.91 -13.02
CA GLU A 109 -6.19 -2.44 -12.22
C GLU A 109 -5.28 -3.58 -11.73
N VAL A 110 -5.87 -4.70 -11.33
CA VAL A 110 -5.13 -5.91 -10.95
C VAL A 110 -4.33 -6.43 -12.14
N GLU A 111 -4.99 -6.63 -13.28
CA GLU A 111 -4.35 -7.16 -14.49
C GLU A 111 -3.25 -6.20 -14.99
N GLU A 112 -3.49 -4.90 -14.96
CA GLU A 112 -2.50 -3.88 -15.34
C GLU A 112 -1.30 -3.86 -14.36
N SER A 113 -1.55 -4.00 -13.06
CA SER A 113 -0.49 -4.10 -12.05
C SER A 113 0.39 -5.32 -12.27
N LEU A 114 -0.22 -6.48 -12.53
CA LEU A 114 0.49 -7.72 -12.85
C LEU A 114 1.27 -7.58 -14.17
N ARG A 115 0.67 -6.98 -15.20
CA ARG A 115 1.33 -6.71 -16.49
C ARG A 115 2.56 -5.81 -16.34
N GLN A 116 2.50 -4.83 -15.43
CA GLN A 116 3.63 -3.97 -15.09
C GLN A 116 4.64 -4.63 -14.12
N GLY A 117 4.46 -5.91 -13.78
CA GLY A 117 5.36 -6.66 -12.90
C GLY A 117 5.29 -6.24 -11.43
N LYS A 118 4.21 -5.58 -11.01
CA LYS A 118 4.01 -5.15 -9.62
C LYS A 118 3.53 -6.33 -8.78
N LYS A 119 3.99 -6.40 -7.53
CA LYS A 119 3.41 -7.32 -6.54
C LYS A 119 1.98 -6.89 -6.25
N VAL A 120 1.03 -7.82 -6.32
CA VAL A 120 -0.37 -7.58 -5.96
C VAL A 120 -0.69 -8.31 -4.66
N ILE A 121 -1.32 -7.62 -3.71
CA ILE A 121 -1.75 -8.17 -2.42
C ILE A 121 -3.22 -7.82 -2.23
N GLY A 122 -4.08 -8.80 -1.98
CA GLY A 122 -5.45 -8.55 -1.57
C GLY A 122 -5.54 -8.35 -0.07
N VAL A 123 -6.32 -7.38 0.36
CA VAL A 123 -6.54 -7.05 1.77
C VAL A 123 -8.03 -6.99 2.07
N HIS A 124 -8.41 -7.40 3.27
CA HIS A 124 -9.78 -7.27 3.75
C HIS A 124 -9.80 -6.82 5.21
N PRO A 125 -10.90 -6.26 5.72
CA PRO A 125 -11.04 -5.95 7.14
C PRO A 125 -11.08 -7.23 7.96
N ARG A 126 -10.68 -7.11 9.23
CA ARG A 126 -10.81 -8.21 10.17
C ARG A 126 -12.27 -8.62 10.31
N GLY A 127 -12.55 -9.90 10.14
CA GLY A 127 -13.91 -10.45 10.25
C GLY A 127 -14.83 -10.16 9.05
N LYS A 128 -14.34 -9.44 8.03
CA LYS A 128 -15.04 -9.20 6.76
C LYS A 128 -14.25 -9.79 5.59
N ALA A 129 -13.79 -11.03 5.75
CA ALA A 129 -13.24 -11.76 4.60
C ALA A 129 -14.38 -11.93 3.56
N PRO A 130 -14.09 -11.78 2.26
CA PRO A 130 -15.11 -11.93 1.24
C PRO A 130 -15.65 -13.37 1.26
N ALA A 131 -16.97 -13.54 1.09
CA ALA A 131 -17.61 -14.86 1.16
C ALA A 131 -17.16 -15.81 0.03
N SER A 132 -16.70 -15.24 -1.07
CA SER A 132 -16.01 -15.94 -2.15
C SER A 132 -14.90 -15.05 -2.67
N ASN A 133 -13.83 -15.62 -3.21
CA ASN A 133 -12.75 -14.81 -3.75
C ASN A 133 -13.09 -14.39 -5.18
N PRO A 134 -12.75 -13.17 -5.61
CA PRO A 134 -12.76 -12.83 -7.03
C PRO A 134 -11.86 -13.78 -7.83
N ASP A 135 -12.24 -14.09 -9.07
CA ASP A 135 -11.52 -15.06 -9.91
C ASP A 135 -10.04 -14.72 -10.08
N TRP A 136 -9.71 -13.43 -10.20
CA TRP A 136 -8.34 -12.96 -10.35
C TRP A 136 -7.45 -13.29 -9.14
N VAL A 137 -8.03 -13.44 -7.94
CA VAL A 137 -7.29 -13.84 -6.74
C VAL A 137 -6.75 -15.26 -6.91
N SER A 138 -7.64 -16.20 -7.24
CA SER A 138 -7.29 -17.60 -7.42
C SER A 138 -6.46 -17.84 -8.67
N ARG A 139 -6.79 -17.15 -9.78
CA ARG A 139 -6.09 -17.28 -11.07
C ARG A 139 -4.62 -16.89 -10.99
N HIS A 140 -4.32 -15.82 -10.27
CA HIS A 140 -2.96 -15.27 -10.18
C HIS A 140 -2.27 -15.63 -8.86
N GLY A 141 -2.88 -16.45 -8.01
CA GLY A 141 -2.32 -16.86 -6.72
C GLY A 141 -2.10 -15.68 -5.76
N ILE A 142 -2.95 -14.66 -5.82
CA ILE A 142 -2.80 -13.45 -5.01
C ILE A 142 -3.11 -13.76 -3.55
N LYS A 143 -2.21 -13.36 -2.66
CA LYS A 143 -2.36 -13.54 -1.22
C LYS A 143 -3.45 -12.61 -0.68
N LEU A 144 -4.38 -13.16 0.09
CA LEU A 144 -5.33 -12.38 0.89
C LEU A 144 -4.84 -12.31 2.34
N VAL A 145 -4.78 -11.10 2.89
CA VAL A 145 -4.40 -10.85 4.28
C VAL A 145 -5.36 -9.87 4.95
N ASN A 146 -5.38 -9.85 6.28
CA ASN A 146 -6.06 -8.77 6.99
C ASN A 146 -5.31 -7.45 6.74
N TRP A 147 -6.05 -6.35 6.67
CA TRP A 147 -5.45 -5.01 6.57
C TRP A 147 -4.37 -4.76 7.64
N SER A 148 -4.61 -5.18 8.88
CA SER A 148 -3.65 -5.03 9.98
C SER A 148 -2.34 -5.83 9.81
N ASP A 149 -2.34 -6.85 8.94
CA ASP A 149 -1.15 -7.64 8.63
C ASP A 149 -0.42 -7.13 7.38
N LEU A 150 -1.02 -6.21 6.61
CA LEU A 150 -0.42 -5.62 5.41
C LEU A 150 1.00 -5.08 5.65
N PRO A 151 1.31 -4.34 6.75
CA PRO A 151 2.67 -3.86 6.99
C PRO A 151 3.73 -4.96 7.07
N LYS A 152 3.36 -6.21 7.40
CA LYS A 152 4.29 -7.36 7.42
C LYS A 152 4.60 -7.85 6.01
N GLU A 153 3.63 -7.76 5.10
CA GLU A 153 3.78 -8.15 3.69
C GLU A 153 4.50 -7.10 2.83
N LEU A 154 4.54 -5.87 3.34
CA LEU A 154 5.23 -4.71 2.78
C LEU A 154 6.66 -4.55 3.27
N LYS A 155 7.12 -5.35 4.24
CA LYS A 155 8.52 -5.36 4.68
C LYS A 155 9.44 -6.10 3.70
#